data_AF-A0A0N0C587-F1
#
_entry.id   AF-A0A0N0C587-F1
#
_cell.length_a   1.000
_cell.length_b   1.000
_cell.length_c   1.000
_cell.angle_alpha   90.00
_cell.angle_beta   90.00
_cell.angle_gamma   90.00
#
_symmetry.space_group_name_H-M   'P 1'
#
loop_
_entity.id
_entity.type
_entity.pdbx_description
1 polymer ?
#
loop_
_entity_poly.entity_id
_entity_poly.type
_entity_poly.pdbx_seq_one_letter_code
_entity_poly.pdbx_strand_id
1 'polypeptide(L)'
;MIRKRIASGTALLCVAWMLVACSNQAESQDVTSKIESNLQQILNGPEMILTSSNPGDYIGANTEAYVQILDTGEEGLNVLIQQLESSANDGLKEWVMAQASVELLGTHNPVENWQSGKDWLRQYKMNVE
;
A
#
# COMPACT_ATOMS: atom_id res chain seq x y z
N MET A 1 62.99 0.05 41.39
CA MET A 1 61.75 0.71 41.83
C MET A 1 60.62 0.33 40.88
N ILE A 2 59.60 -0.34 41.43
CA ILE A 2 58.18 -0.49 41.04
C ILE A 2 57.82 -0.93 39.61
N ARG A 3 57.34 -2.19 39.51
CA ARG A 3 56.57 -2.79 38.40
C ARG A 3 55.08 -2.43 38.51
N LYS A 4 54.41 -2.16 37.38
CA LYS A 4 52.93 -2.06 37.18
C LYS A 4 52.69 -2.29 35.66
N ARG A 5 51.73 -3.03 35.10
CA ARG A 5 50.45 -3.71 35.45
C ARG A 5 50.18 -4.76 34.33
N ILE A 6 49.71 -5.99 34.56
CA ILE A 6 48.30 -6.46 34.69
C ILE A 6 47.38 -5.82 33.62
N ALA A 7 46.44 -6.47 32.92
CA ALA A 7 46.09 -7.83 32.48
C ALA A 7 44.73 -7.65 31.76
N SER A 8 44.38 -8.61 30.90
CA SER A 8 43.00 -9.07 30.64
C SER A 8 42.03 -8.17 29.86
N GLY A 9 41.20 -8.82 29.04
CA GLY A 9 39.99 -8.20 28.51
C GLY A 9 39.38 -8.88 27.27
N THR A 10 39.05 -10.17 27.40
CA THR A 10 37.82 -10.83 26.88
C THR A 10 37.13 -10.23 25.65
N ALA A 11 37.21 -10.95 24.53
CA ALA A 11 36.31 -10.85 23.38
C ALA A 11 34.91 -11.40 23.73
N LEU A 12 33.88 -10.58 23.68
CA LEU A 12 32.48 -11.02 23.60
C LEU A 12 31.61 -9.84 23.14
N LEU A 13 31.26 -9.78 21.86
CA LEU A 13 30.26 -8.86 21.31
C LEU A 13 29.97 -9.33 19.87
N CYS A 14 28.89 -10.09 19.66
CA CYS A 14 28.27 -10.30 18.34
C CYS A 14 26.99 -11.16 18.45
N VAL A 15 26.00 -10.75 19.25
CA VAL A 15 24.63 -11.31 19.14
C VAL A 15 23.61 -10.24 19.53
N ALA A 16 23.33 -9.27 18.66
CA ALA A 16 22.24 -8.32 18.91
C ALA A 16 21.67 -7.65 17.64
N TRP A 17 21.80 -8.26 16.45
CA TRP A 17 21.45 -7.62 15.17
C TRP A 17 20.48 -8.46 14.31
N MET A 18 19.57 -9.24 14.92
CA MET A 18 18.58 -10.05 14.15
C MET A 18 17.11 -9.77 14.48
N LEU A 19 16.77 -8.85 15.38
CA LEU A 19 15.37 -8.66 15.81
C LEU A 19 14.59 -7.55 15.09
N VAL A 20 15.22 -6.77 14.21
CA VAL A 20 14.55 -5.63 13.54
C VAL A 20 13.78 -6.05 12.28
N ALA A 21 14.12 -7.18 11.65
CA ALA A 21 13.48 -7.58 10.38
C ALA A 21 12.04 -8.10 10.54
N CYS A 22 11.67 -8.62 11.70
CA CYS A 22 10.34 -9.23 11.89
C CYS A 22 9.22 -8.21 12.17
N SER A 23 9.52 -7.02 12.72
CA SER A 23 8.49 -6.01 13.01
C SER A 23 7.86 -5.45 11.74
N ASN A 24 8.69 -5.13 10.75
CA ASN A 24 8.26 -4.47 9.51
C ASN A 24 7.38 -5.39 8.65
N GLN A 25 7.65 -6.71 8.71
CA GLN A 25 6.85 -7.69 7.97
C GLN A 25 5.43 -7.80 8.54
N ALA A 26 5.28 -7.77 9.88
CA ALA A 26 3.97 -7.84 10.52
C ALA A 26 3.12 -6.59 10.23
N GLU A 27 3.73 -5.41 10.21
CA GLU A 27 3.07 -4.13 9.90
C GLU A 27 2.61 -4.08 8.42
N SER A 28 3.48 -4.45 7.46
CA SER A 28 3.11 -4.48 6.04
C SER A 28 1.97 -5.48 5.72
N GLN A 29 1.90 -6.59 6.46
CA GLN A 29 0.85 -7.59 6.31
C GLN A 29 -0.50 -7.05 6.83
N ASP A 30 -0.47 -6.22 7.88
CA ASP A 30 -1.66 -5.56 8.43
C ASP A 30 -2.26 -4.56 7.42
N VAL A 31 -1.41 -3.71 6.81
CA VAL A 31 -1.84 -2.76 5.77
C VAL A 31 -2.43 -3.47 4.56
N THR A 32 -1.79 -4.54 4.08
CA THR A 32 -2.30 -5.34 2.96
C THR A 32 -3.68 -5.91 3.25
N SER A 33 -3.86 -6.45 4.46
CA SER A 33 -5.14 -7.04 4.89
C SER A 33 -6.23 -5.98 5.00
N LYS A 34 -5.89 -4.80 5.56
CA LYS A 34 -6.79 -3.65 5.68
C LYS A 34 -7.25 -3.15 4.30
N ILE A 35 -6.34 -3.05 3.33
CA ILE A 35 -6.69 -2.63 1.96
C ILE A 35 -7.63 -3.64 1.31
N GLU A 36 -7.28 -4.93 1.36
CA GLU A 36 -8.12 -5.97 0.72
C GLU A 36 -9.52 -6.01 1.35
N SER A 37 -9.63 -5.94 2.68
CA SER A 37 -10.94 -5.97 3.34
C SER A 37 -11.82 -4.78 2.94
N ASN A 38 -11.24 -3.58 2.85
CA ASN A 38 -11.98 -2.38 2.46
C ASN A 38 -12.32 -2.37 0.96
N LEU A 39 -11.42 -2.85 0.10
CA LEU A 39 -11.74 -3.06 -1.32
C LEU A 39 -12.89 -4.04 -1.48
N GLN A 40 -12.87 -5.17 -0.78
CA GLN A 40 -13.98 -6.14 -0.82
C GLN A 40 -15.29 -5.52 -0.35
N GLN A 41 -15.27 -4.68 0.70
CA GLN A 41 -16.46 -3.98 1.14
C GLN A 41 -17.00 -3.02 0.07
N ILE A 42 -16.13 -2.28 -0.61
CA ILE A 42 -16.53 -1.38 -1.71
C ILE A 42 -17.15 -2.17 -2.87
N LEU A 43 -16.52 -3.28 -3.27
CA LEU A 43 -16.96 -4.10 -4.41
C LEU A 43 -18.26 -4.85 -4.14
N ASN A 44 -18.48 -5.27 -2.90
CA ASN A 44 -19.67 -6.00 -2.46
C ASN A 44 -20.78 -5.08 -1.94
N GLY A 45 -20.70 -3.76 -2.20
CA GLY A 45 -21.56 -2.75 -1.61
C GLY A 45 -23.07 -2.98 -1.82
N PRO A 46 -23.94 -2.05 -1.35
CA PRO A 46 -25.37 -2.31 -1.25
C PRO A 46 -25.99 -2.72 -2.61
N GLU A 47 -26.97 -3.62 -2.59
CA GLU A 47 -27.52 -4.25 -3.80
C GLU A 47 -27.94 -3.23 -4.89
N MET A 48 -28.42 -2.06 -4.46
CA MET A 48 -28.81 -0.95 -5.33
C MET A 48 -27.68 -0.40 -6.22
N ILE A 49 -26.41 -0.52 -5.81
CA ILE A 49 -25.26 -0.03 -6.60
C ILE A 49 -24.62 -1.13 -7.45
N LEU A 50 -24.94 -2.41 -7.23
CA LEU A 50 -24.31 -3.54 -7.94
C LEU A 50 -24.62 -3.56 -9.45
N THR A 51 -25.57 -2.74 -9.89
CA THR A 51 -25.93 -2.57 -11.30
C THR A 51 -25.39 -1.28 -11.91
N SER A 52 -24.67 -0.45 -11.13
CA SER A 52 -24.08 0.78 -11.64
C SER A 52 -22.90 0.48 -12.56
N SER A 53 -22.80 1.22 -13.66
CA SER A 53 -21.63 1.23 -14.53
C SER A 53 -20.62 2.31 -14.15
N ASN A 54 -20.89 3.11 -13.11
CA ASN A 54 -20.02 4.17 -12.63
C ASN A 54 -19.27 3.70 -11.36
N PRO A 55 -17.94 3.47 -11.44
CA PRO A 55 -17.13 3.11 -10.27
C PRO A 55 -17.22 4.10 -9.10
N GLY A 56 -17.46 5.38 -9.39
CA GLY A 56 -17.64 6.40 -8.36
C GLY A 56 -18.85 6.15 -7.44
N ASP A 57 -19.89 5.47 -7.93
CA ASP A 57 -21.06 5.14 -7.12
C ASP A 57 -20.73 4.10 -6.03
N TYR A 58 -19.82 3.17 -6.35
CA TYR A 58 -19.34 2.16 -5.39
C TYR A 58 -18.52 2.81 -4.27
N ILE A 59 -17.67 3.77 -4.61
CA ILE A 59 -16.91 4.58 -3.64
C ILE A 59 -17.88 5.41 -2.79
N GLY A 60 -18.81 6.14 -3.42
CA GLY A 60 -19.76 7.00 -2.73
C GLY A 60 -20.62 6.23 -1.71
N ALA A 61 -21.08 5.04 -2.05
CA ALA A 61 -21.86 4.18 -1.14
C ALA A 61 -21.02 3.56 -0.01
N ASN A 62 -19.69 3.53 -0.13
CA ASN A 62 -18.76 2.91 0.82
C ASN A 62 -17.68 3.90 1.28
N THR A 63 -18.06 5.16 1.51
CA THR A 63 -17.13 6.26 1.81
C THR A 63 -16.20 5.93 2.99
N GLU A 64 -16.71 5.31 4.06
CA GLU A 64 -15.89 4.95 5.22
C GLU A 64 -14.80 3.93 4.86
N ALA A 65 -15.15 2.87 4.11
CA ALA A 65 -14.18 1.88 3.66
C ALA A 65 -13.13 2.50 2.73
N TYR A 66 -13.56 3.43 1.87
CA TYR A 66 -12.64 4.14 0.99
C TYR A 66 -11.67 5.04 1.77
N VAL A 67 -12.16 5.78 2.76
CA VAL A 67 -11.31 6.56 3.68
C VAL A 67 -10.32 5.66 4.42
N GLN A 68 -10.75 4.47 4.86
CA GLN A 68 -9.84 3.52 5.52
C GLN A 68 -8.70 3.03 4.61
N ILE A 69 -8.89 3.03 3.28
CA ILE A 69 -7.81 2.80 2.31
C ILE A 69 -6.89 4.02 2.29
N LEU A 70 -7.41 5.24 2.17
CA LEU A 70 -6.59 6.45 2.12
C LEU A 70 -5.77 6.68 3.41
N ASP A 71 -6.32 6.31 4.56
CA ASP A 71 -5.64 6.40 5.86
C ASP A 71 -4.38 5.52 5.98
N THR A 72 -4.14 4.62 5.02
CA THR A 72 -2.91 3.79 4.98
C THR A 72 -1.70 4.51 4.38
N GLY A 73 -1.89 5.69 3.78
CA GLY A 73 -0.79 6.56 3.33
C GLY A 73 0.15 5.91 2.32
N GLU A 74 1.45 6.19 2.44
CA GLU A 74 2.49 5.73 1.52
C GLU A 74 2.63 4.20 1.46
N GLU A 75 2.50 3.52 2.62
CA GLU A 75 2.54 2.06 2.65
C GLU A 75 1.38 1.47 1.86
N GLY A 76 0.20 2.06 1.97
CA GLY A 76 -0.95 1.66 1.18
C GLY A 76 -0.81 1.94 -0.31
N LEU A 77 -0.24 3.09 -0.69
CA LEU A 77 0.06 3.40 -2.08
C LEU A 77 0.95 2.31 -2.71
N ASN A 78 1.99 1.89 -2.00
CA ASN A 78 2.88 0.81 -2.45
C ASN A 78 2.13 -0.51 -2.64
N VAL A 79 1.25 -0.87 -1.69
CA VAL A 79 0.42 -2.08 -1.80
C VAL A 79 -0.54 -1.99 -3.00
N LEU A 80 -1.22 -0.86 -3.18
CA LEU A 80 -2.18 -0.65 -4.28
C LEU A 80 -1.50 -0.75 -5.64
N ILE A 81 -0.33 -0.12 -5.80
CA ILE A 81 0.47 -0.22 -7.04
C ILE A 81 0.89 -1.67 -7.27
N GLN A 82 1.40 -2.36 -6.25
CA GLN A 82 1.82 -3.77 -6.38
C GLN A 82 0.65 -4.69 -6.76
N GLN A 83 -0.52 -4.49 -6.16
CA GLN A 83 -1.74 -5.25 -6.50
C GLN A 83 -2.21 -4.94 -7.92
N LEU A 84 -2.19 -3.66 -8.32
CA LEU A 84 -2.46 -3.26 -9.69
C LEU A 84 -1.51 -3.92 -10.67
N GLU A 85 -0.20 -3.93 -10.41
CA GLU A 85 0.80 -4.60 -11.27
C GLU A 85 0.52 -6.10 -11.39
N SER A 86 0.17 -6.74 -10.28
CA SER A 86 -0.03 -8.19 -10.19
C SER A 86 -1.36 -8.65 -10.81
N SER A 87 -2.37 -7.79 -10.88
CA SER A 87 -3.66 -8.14 -11.46
C SER A 87 -3.56 -8.36 -12.97
N ALA A 88 -4.24 -9.37 -13.51
CA ALA A 88 -4.42 -9.52 -14.96
C ALA A 88 -5.66 -8.78 -15.49
N ASN A 89 -6.49 -8.25 -14.59
CA ASN A 89 -7.77 -7.64 -14.91
C ASN A 89 -7.64 -6.12 -15.10
N ASP A 90 -8.72 -5.51 -15.58
CA ASP A 90 -8.87 -4.06 -15.70
C ASP A 90 -10.32 -3.66 -15.42
N GLY A 91 -10.85 -4.14 -14.29
CA GLY A 91 -12.25 -3.99 -13.91
C GLY A 91 -12.45 -2.96 -12.80
N LEU A 92 -13.60 -3.05 -12.14
CA LEU A 92 -13.98 -2.16 -11.03
C LEU A 92 -12.93 -2.13 -9.91
N LYS A 93 -12.39 -3.30 -9.53
CA LYS A 93 -11.36 -3.38 -8.48
C LYS A 93 -10.13 -2.56 -8.86
N GLU A 94 -9.60 -2.76 -10.07
CA GLU A 94 -8.44 -2.03 -10.56
C GLU A 94 -8.71 -0.54 -10.70
N TRP A 95 -9.90 -0.16 -11.15
CA TRP A 95 -10.29 1.25 -11.23
C TRP A 95 -10.27 1.91 -9.84
N VAL A 96 -10.86 1.26 -8.83
CA VAL A 96 -10.88 1.78 -7.44
C VAL A 96 -9.47 1.86 -6.86
N MET A 97 -8.61 0.87 -7.13
CA MET A 97 -7.20 0.91 -6.68
C MET A 97 -6.44 2.07 -7.32
N ALA A 98 -6.64 2.34 -8.61
CA ALA A 98 -6.01 3.46 -9.29
C ALA A 98 -6.53 4.80 -8.75
N GLN A 99 -7.84 4.94 -8.54
CA GLN A 99 -8.41 6.16 -7.95
C GLN A 99 -7.84 6.42 -6.55
N ALA A 100 -7.74 5.40 -5.68
CA ALA A 100 -7.10 5.55 -4.37
C ALA A 100 -5.62 5.95 -4.48
N SER A 101 -4.90 5.38 -5.45
CA SER A 101 -3.49 5.74 -5.68
C SER A 101 -3.32 7.19 -6.15
N VAL A 102 -4.22 7.67 -7.02
CA VAL A 102 -4.29 9.10 -7.42
C VAL A 102 -4.46 10.01 -6.21
N GLU A 103 -5.41 9.68 -5.32
CA GLU A 103 -5.69 10.48 -4.14
C GLU A 103 -4.55 10.48 -3.13
N LEU A 104 -3.91 9.32 -2.91
CA LEU A 104 -2.74 9.18 -2.04
C LEU A 104 -1.53 9.97 -2.54
N LEU A 105 -1.31 10.01 -3.86
CA LEU A 105 -0.25 10.82 -4.48
C LEU A 105 -0.56 12.32 -4.42
N GLY A 106 -1.84 12.69 -4.48
CA GLY A 106 -2.29 14.07 -4.48
C GLY A 106 -1.63 14.88 -5.60
N THR A 107 -0.98 16.00 -5.25
CA THR A 107 -0.27 16.86 -6.22
C THR A 107 0.95 16.21 -6.86
N HIS A 108 1.40 15.06 -6.35
CA HIS A 108 2.54 14.32 -6.91
C HIS A 108 2.11 13.31 -7.97
N ASN A 109 0.80 13.12 -8.21
CA ASN A 109 0.32 12.24 -9.26
C ASN A 109 0.70 12.82 -10.64
N PRO A 110 1.52 12.13 -11.45
CA PRO A 110 1.93 12.62 -12.76
C PRO A 110 0.89 12.36 -13.87
N VAL A 111 -0.19 11.62 -13.58
CA VAL A 111 -1.17 11.17 -14.57
C VAL A 111 -2.46 11.99 -14.46
N GLU A 112 -2.73 12.84 -15.45
CA GLU A 112 -3.94 13.68 -15.45
C GLU A 112 -5.17 12.97 -16.03
N ASN A 113 -5.01 12.24 -17.13
CA ASN A 113 -6.13 11.64 -17.87
C ASN A 113 -5.91 10.15 -18.04
N TRP A 114 -6.78 9.35 -17.43
CA TRP A 114 -6.74 7.89 -17.51
C TRP A 114 -8.15 7.33 -17.64
N GLN A 115 -8.29 6.17 -18.28
CA GLN A 115 -9.59 5.56 -18.60
C GLN A 115 -9.86 4.27 -17.84
N SER A 116 -8.82 3.65 -17.28
CA SER A 116 -8.91 2.41 -16.52
C SER A 116 -7.77 2.29 -15.51
N GLY A 117 -7.88 1.36 -14.57
CA GLY A 117 -6.84 1.18 -13.55
C GLY A 117 -5.49 0.78 -14.17
N LYS A 118 -5.52 -0.04 -15.23
CA LYS A 118 -4.31 -0.40 -15.98
C LYS A 118 -3.76 0.73 -16.83
N ASP A 119 -4.63 1.55 -17.40
CA ASP A 119 -4.20 2.73 -18.14
C ASP A 119 -3.48 3.73 -17.21
N TRP A 120 -4.06 4.01 -16.03
CA TRP A 120 -3.41 4.84 -15.01
C TRP A 120 -2.04 4.28 -14.60
N LEU A 121 -1.97 2.99 -14.25
CA LEU A 121 -0.71 2.35 -13.85
C LEU A 121 0.37 2.47 -14.93
N ARG A 122 0.01 2.19 -16.19
CA ARG A 122 0.94 2.28 -17.33
C ARG A 122 1.50 3.69 -17.46
N GLN A 123 0.65 4.71 -17.39
CA GLN A 123 1.07 6.11 -17.47
C GLN A 123 1.90 6.53 -16.25
N TYR A 124 1.53 6.09 -15.05
CA TYR A 124 2.28 6.35 -13.83
C TYR A 124 3.72 5.87 -13.98
N LYS A 125 3.91 4.60 -14.35
CA LYS A 125 5.25 4.01 -14.54
C LYS A 125 6.11 4.75 -15.57
N MET A 126 5.51 5.26 -16.65
CA MET A 126 6.24 6.06 -17.65
C MET A 126 6.75 7.41 -17.14
N ASN A 127 6.20 7.92 -16.03
CA ASN A 127 6.55 9.23 -15.48
C ASN A 127 7.41 9.17 -14.20
N VAL A 128 7.48 8.01 -13.53
CA VAL A 128 8.34 7.80 -12.34
C VAL A 128 9.58 6.94 -12.60
N GLU A 129 9.64 6.20 -13.72
CA GLU A 129 10.87 5.55 -14.22
C GLU A 129 11.67 6.50 -15.14
#